data_AF-A0A7G2RQ95-F1
#
_entry.id   AF-A0A7G2RQ95-F1
#
_cell.length_a   1.000
_cell.length_b   1.000
_cell.length_c   1.000
_cell.angle_alpha   90.00
_cell.angle_beta   90.00
_cell.angle_gamma   90.00
#
_symmetry.space_group_name_H-M   'P 1'
#
loop_
_entity.id
_entity.type
_entity.pdbx_description
1 polymer ?
#
loop_
_entity_poly.entity_id
_entity_poly.type
_entity_poly.pdbx_seq_one_letter_code
_entity_poly.pdbx_strand_id
1 'polypeptide(L)'
;MATTIQNATLTVVVTETLSLGGTQYGGTKTLEIADINEVFKRIVKCSASQTTTIATFNGNAFASDNAIDLEDAKYIRVTNLDDTNPVELAIVGAATLYQVRLGAGESHMLGAPDDLMLAEADTSPSFGTMADIASVQVNPASNDVDIEIFVASA
;
A
#
# COMPACT_ATOMS: atom_id res chain seq x y z
N MET A 1 -12.67 -7.18 -26.62
CA MET A 1 -13.69 -6.33 -25.96
C MET A 1 -13.33 -4.89 -26.25
N ALA A 2 -14.29 -4.03 -26.64
CA ALA A 2 -14.00 -2.62 -26.81
C ALA A 2 -14.09 -1.95 -25.43
N THR A 3 -12.95 -1.48 -24.90
CA THR A 3 -12.91 -0.62 -23.72
C THR A 3 -12.89 0.84 -24.15
N THR A 4 -13.58 1.71 -23.42
CA THR A 4 -13.46 3.17 -23.57
C THR A 4 -12.34 3.75 -22.70
N ILE A 5 -11.80 2.95 -21.77
CA ILE A 5 -10.66 3.33 -20.95
C ILE A 5 -9.39 3.09 -21.78
N GLN A 6 -8.62 4.15 -21.96
CA GLN A 6 -7.30 4.06 -22.56
C GLN A 6 -6.28 3.90 -21.42
N ASN A 7 -5.30 3.03 -21.65
CA ASN A 7 -4.15 2.90 -20.78
C ASN A 7 -3.46 4.26 -20.59
N ALA A 8 -3.09 4.55 -19.36
CA ALA A 8 -2.33 5.72 -18.97
C ALA A 8 -1.05 5.31 -18.22
N THR A 9 -0.13 6.27 -18.04
CA THR A 9 1.03 6.10 -17.18
C THR A 9 0.75 6.75 -15.84
N LEU A 10 0.86 5.99 -14.74
CA LEU A 10 0.93 6.55 -13.39
C LEU A 10 2.34 7.10 -13.17
N THR A 11 2.46 8.41 -12.95
CA THR A 11 3.71 9.05 -12.55
C THR A 11 3.69 9.33 -11.05
N VAL A 12 4.54 8.64 -10.29
CA VAL A 12 4.74 8.85 -8.85
C VAL A 12 5.98 9.71 -8.66
N VAL A 13 5.82 10.86 -8.01
CA VAL A 13 6.93 11.78 -7.71
C VAL A 13 7.07 11.89 -6.19
N VAL A 14 8.24 11.52 -5.67
CA VAL A 14 8.63 11.74 -4.28
C VAL A 14 9.63 12.88 -4.24
N THR A 15 9.33 13.93 -3.48
CA THR A 15 10.17 15.13 -3.37
C THR A 15 10.43 15.44 -1.91
N GLU A 16 11.70 15.53 -1.54
CA GLU A 16 12.14 16.01 -0.23
C GLU A 16 12.80 17.38 -0.37
N THR A 17 12.53 18.27 0.58
CA THR A 17 13.24 19.55 0.72
C THR A 17 13.84 19.63 2.12
N LEU A 18 15.16 19.74 2.22
CA LEU A 18 15.87 19.80 3.50
C LEU A 18 17.08 20.73 3.46
N SER A 19 16.99 21.86 4.15
CA SER A 19 18.12 22.79 4.31
C SER A 19 18.77 22.58 5.66
N LEU A 20 20.03 22.15 5.68
CA LEU A 20 20.79 21.87 6.90
C LEU A 20 22.14 22.60 6.85
N GLY A 21 22.40 23.46 7.85
CA GLY A 21 23.63 24.25 7.89
C GLY A 21 23.83 25.17 6.68
N GLY A 22 22.75 25.60 6.03
CA GLY A 22 22.79 26.41 4.80
C GLY A 22 22.97 25.60 3.50
N THR A 23 23.12 24.28 3.57
CA THR A 23 23.22 23.40 2.40
C THR A 23 21.88 22.72 2.13
N GLN A 24 21.49 22.63 0.86
CA GLN A 24 20.29 21.92 0.44
C GLN A 24 20.59 20.44 0.18
N TYR A 25 19.88 19.54 0.87
CA TYR A 25 19.98 18.07 0.77
C TYR A 25 18.76 17.39 0.15
N GLY A 26 17.75 18.17 -0.23
CA GLY A 26 16.52 17.66 -0.84
C GLY A 26 16.76 16.98 -2.20
N GLY A 27 15.75 16.27 -2.68
CA GLY A 27 15.82 15.50 -3.92
C GLY A 27 14.46 15.28 -4.56
N THR A 28 14.47 14.72 -5.76
CA THR A 28 13.25 14.24 -6.42
C THR A 28 13.52 12.88 -7.04
N LYS A 29 12.60 11.95 -6.83
CA LYS A 29 12.56 10.63 -7.47
C LYS A 29 11.24 10.48 -8.20
N THR A 30 11.33 10.10 -9.47
CA THR A 30 10.17 9.84 -10.33
C THR A 30 10.15 8.37 -10.70
N LEU A 31 8.99 7.74 -10.51
CA LEU A 31 8.66 6.41 -10.99
C LEU A 31 7.50 6.54 -11.98
N GLU A 32 7.64 5.93 -13.15
CA GLU A 32 6.58 5.86 -14.16
C GLU A 32 6.14 4.40 -14.32
N ILE A 33 4.83 4.17 -14.18
CA ILE A 33 4.21 2.85 -14.31
C ILE A 33 3.25 2.94 -15.48
N ALA A 34 3.63 2.34 -16.60
CA ALA A 34 2.83 2.32 -17.81
C ALA A 34 1.68 1.31 -17.71
N ASP A 35 0.76 1.41 -18.66
CA ASP A 35 -0.35 0.48 -18.83
C ASP A 35 -1.18 0.36 -17.56
N ILE A 36 -1.67 1.49 -17.06
CA ILE A 36 -2.65 1.57 -15.99
C ILE A 36 -4.01 1.90 -16.61
N ASN A 37 -5.02 1.08 -16.34
CA ASN A 37 -6.40 1.37 -16.76
C ASN A 37 -7.43 1.19 -15.62
N GLU A 38 -6.99 0.73 -14.44
CA GLU A 38 -7.83 0.62 -13.25
C GLU A 38 -7.21 1.32 -12.04
N VAL A 39 -8.06 1.92 -11.21
CA VAL A 39 -7.68 2.58 -9.96
C VAL A 39 -8.67 2.20 -8.86
N PHE A 40 -8.15 1.64 -7.78
CA PHE A 40 -8.88 1.49 -6.53
C PHE A 40 -8.39 2.56 -5.54
N LYS A 41 -9.27 3.52 -5.20
CA LYS A 41 -8.95 4.58 -4.25
C LYS A 41 -10.08 4.77 -3.24
N ARG A 42 -9.74 4.75 -1.95
CA ARG A 42 -10.73 4.99 -0.89
C ARG A 42 -10.07 5.62 0.34
N ILE A 43 -10.83 6.48 1.02
CA ILE A 43 -10.57 6.86 2.42
C ILE A 43 -11.46 5.99 3.31
N VAL A 44 -10.86 5.29 4.25
CA VAL A 44 -11.51 4.34 5.15
C VAL A 44 -11.35 4.84 6.57
N LYS A 45 -12.48 5.02 7.27
CA LYS A 45 -12.47 5.22 8.71
C LYS A 45 -12.19 3.87 9.39
N CYS A 46 -11.03 3.74 10.01
CA CYS A 46 -10.69 2.63 10.89
C CYS A 46 -11.17 2.98 12.30
N SER A 47 -12.21 2.29 12.78
CA SER A 47 -12.80 2.57 14.09
C SER A 47 -11.89 2.12 15.23
N ALA A 48 -11.88 2.91 16.31
CA ALA A 48 -11.16 2.61 17.54
C ALA A 48 -11.37 1.14 17.96
N SER A 49 -10.25 0.46 18.26
CA SER A 49 -10.19 -0.92 18.73
C SER A 49 -10.73 -1.97 17.76
N GLN A 50 -10.94 -1.62 16.49
CA GLN A 50 -11.36 -2.54 15.44
C GLN A 50 -10.30 -2.65 14.35
N THR A 51 -9.86 -3.89 14.07
CA THR A 51 -9.09 -4.15 12.86
C THR A 51 -9.99 -4.01 11.63
N THR A 52 -9.52 -3.26 10.63
CA THR A 52 -10.25 -2.97 9.40
C THR A 52 -9.45 -3.44 8.20
N THR A 53 -10.02 -4.31 7.36
CA THR A 53 -9.46 -4.64 6.05
C THR A 53 -9.77 -3.53 5.06
N ILE A 54 -8.72 -2.95 4.46
CA ILE A 54 -8.85 -1.79 3.54
C ILE A 54 -8.61 -2.16 2.07
N ALA A 55 -7.98 -3.30 1.80
CA ALA A 55 -7.90 -3.92 0.48
C ALA A 55 -7.72 -5.44 0.60
N THR A 56 -8.22 -6.16 -0.39
CA THR A 56 -8.05 -7.60 -0.58
C THR A 56 -7.56 -7.83 -2.01
N PHE A 57 -6.61 -8.75 -2.19
CA PHE A 57 -6.06 -9.14 -3.48
C PHE A 57 -6.32 -10.61 -3.75
N ASN A 58 -6.58 -10.96 -5.01
CA ASN A 58 -6.83 -12.34 -5.41
C ASN A 58 -6.54 -12.55 -6.91
N GLY A 59 -5.79 -13.59 -7.28
CA GLY A 59 -5.57 -13.94 -8.70
C GLY A 59 -6.80 -14.54 -9.41
N ASN A 60 -7.93 -14.67 -8.71
CA ASN A 60 -9.25 -14.94 -9.29
C ASN A 60 -10.25 -13.87 -8.83
N ALA A 61 -9.89 -12.59 -8.98
CA ALA A 61 -10.69 -11.47 -8.50
C ALA A 61 -12.15 -11.49 -9.00
N PHE A 62 -12.40 -12.01 -10.21
CA PHE A 62 -13.75 -12.17 -10.77
C PHE A 62 -14.71 -13.03 -9.91
N ALA A 63 -14.18 -13.88 -9.03
CA ALA A 63 -14.93 -14.75 -8.13
C ALA A 63 -14.79 -14.34 -6.64
N SER A 64 -14.17 -13.20 -6.36
CA SER A 64 -13.93 -12.71 -5.01
C SER A 64 -14.48 -11.30 -4.83
N ASP A 65 -15.42 -11.15 -3.89
CA ASP A 65 -16.15 -9.90 -3.70
C ASP A 65 -15.20 -8.71 -3.43
N ASN A 66 -15.19 -7.76 -4.37
CA ASN A 66 -14.40 -6.52 -4.31
C ASN A 66 -12.88 -6.75 -4.18
N ALA A 67 -12.38 -7.92 -4.55
CA ALA A 67 -10.94 -8.15 -4.61
C ALA A 67 -10.34 -7.39 -5.79
N ILE A 68 -9.17 -6.83 -5.55
CA ILE A 68 -8.30 -6.30 -6.60
C ILE A 68 -7.58 -7.49 -7.22
N ASP A 69 -7.46 -7.51 -8.54
CA ASP A 69 -6.70 -8.55 -9.23
C ASP A 69 -5.22 -8.49 -8.80
N LEU A 70 -4.71 -9.63 -8.33
CA LEU A 70 -3.37 -9.74 -7.77
C LEU A 70 -2.31 -9.48 -8.84
N GLU A 71 -2.51 -10.01 -10.05
CA GLU A 71 -1.53 -9.96 -11.13
C GLU A 71 -1.57 -8.63 -11.90
N ASP A 72 -2.72 -7.94 -11.91
CA ASP A 72 -2.84 -6.64 -12.59
C ASP A 72 -2.44 -5.45 -11.71
N ALA A 73 -2.49 -5.57 -10.38
CA ALA A 73 -2.09 -4.49 -9.47
C ALA A 73 -0.58 -4.20 -9.55
N LYS A 74 -0.19 -2.94 -9.77
CA LYS A 74 1.22 -2.56 -9.98
C LYS A 74 1.80 -1.63 -8.91
N TYR A 75 0.94 -1.00 -8.12
CA TYR A 75 1.36 0.00 -7.14
C TYR A 75 0.34 0.12 -6.02
N ILE A 76 0.83 0.22 -4.79
CA ILE A 76 0.01 0.41 -3.59
C ILE A 76 0.58 1.56 -2.77
N ARG A 77 -0.28 2.50 -2.36
CA ARG A 77 0.03 3.49 -1.33
C ARG A 77 -1.03 3.46 -0.25
N VAL A 78 -0.57 3.35 0.99
CA VAL A 78 -1.40 3.55 2.19
C VAL A 78 -0.92 4.80 2.91
N THR A 79 -1.81 5.73 3.21
CA THR A 79 -1.47 6.98 3.90
C THR A 79 -2.34 7.11 5.15
N ASN A 80 -1.71 7.38 6.29
CA ASN A 80 -2.42 7.78 7.50
C ASN A 80 -2.79 9.26 7.42
N LEU A 81 -4.08 9.57 7.38
CA LEU A 81 -4.58 10.94 7.25
C LEU A 81 -4.85 11.61 8.60
N ASP A 82 -4.64 10.92 9.72
CA ASP A 82 -4.68 11.51 11.05
C ASP A 82 -3.44 12.40 11.27
N ASP A 83 -3.57 13.40 12.15
CA ASP A 83 -2.54 14.38 12.45
C ASP A 83 -1.76 14.08 13.74
N THR A 84 -2.20 13.09 14.52
CA THR A 84 -1.70 12.78 15.86
C THR A 84 -1.51 11.28 16.09
N ASN A 85 -2.46 10.46 15.65
CA ASN A 85 -2.58 9.07 16.02
C ASN A 85 -1.91 8.14 15.00
N PRO A 86 -0.95 7.33 15.43
CA PRO A 86 -0.36 6.28 14.60
C PRO A 86 -1.24 5.03 14.58
N VAL A 87 -1.05 4.20 13.56
CA VAL A 87 -1.72 2.91 13.41
C VAL A 87 -0.71 1.77 13.27
N GLU A 88 -1.16 0.55 13.48
CA GLU A 88 -0.47 -0.65 13.02
C GLU A 88 -1.04 -1.03 11.65
N LEU A 89 -0.20 -0.96 10.62
CA LEU A 89 -0.50 -1.40 9.27
C LEU A 89 0.03 -2.82 9.08
N ALA A 90 -0.86 -3.75 8.79
CA ALA A 90 -0.52 -5.14 8.50
C ALA A 90 -0.60 -5.41 7.00
N ILE A 91 0.47 -5.99 6.47
CA ILE A 91 0.53 -6.52 5.11
C ILE A 91 0.49 -8.03 5.23
N VAL A 92 -0.63 -8.62 4.80
CA VAL A 92 -1.00 -10.00 5.10
C VAL A 92 -0.94 -10.83 3.83
N GLY A 93 -0.12 -11.87 3.83
CA GLY A 93 -0.09 -12.88 2.77
C GLY A 93 -0.89 -14.13 3.15
N ALA A 94 -0.71 -15.20 2.40
CA ALA A 94 -1.47 -16.44 2.62
C ALA A 94 -1.09 -17.18 3.93
N ALA A 95 0.18 -17.14 4.31
CA ALA A 95 0.71 -17.90 5.45
C ALA A 95 1.28 -17.02 6.57
N THR A 96 1.87 -15.88 6.21
CA THR A 96 2.55 -14.96 7.14
C THR A 96 2.15 -13.52 6.85
N LEU A 97 2.53 -12.62 7.75
CA LEU A 97 2.31 -11.18 7.63
C LEU A 97 3.46 -10.43 8.26
N TYR A 98 3.72 -9.21 7.78
CA TYR A 98 4.52 -8.23 8.52
C TYR A 98 3.65 -7.04 8.92
N GLN A 99 4.12 -6.31 9.93
CA GLN A 99 3.45 -5.12 10.41
C GLN A 99 4.44 -3.97 10.49
N VAL A 100 3.96 -2.77 10.17
CA VAL A 100 4.69 -1.53 10.38
C VAL A 100 3.82 -0.58 11.20
N ARG A 101 4.47 0.21 12.05
CA ARG A 101 3.82 1.37 12.65
C ARG A 101 3.79 2.47 11.61
N LEU A 102 2.60 2.92 11.23
CA LEU A 102 2.43 4.05 10.32
C LEU A 102 2.01 5.28 11.12
N GLY A 103 2.94 6.24 11.24
CA GLY A 103 2.73 7.50 11.95
C GLY A 103 1.68 8.39 11.30
N ALA A 104 1.22 9.40 12.05
CA ALA A 104 0.32 10.43 11.53
C ALA A 104 0.96 11.14 10.32
N GLY A 105 0.22 11.27 9.22
CA GLY A 105 0.69 11.84 7.95
C GLY A 105 1.69 10.98 7.16
N GLU A 106 2.14 9.84 7.68
CA GLU A 106 3.08 8.97 6.98
C GLU A 106 2.39 8.15 5.88
N SER A 107 3.16 7.76 4.87
CA SER A 107 2.72 6.85 3.81
C SER A 107 3.62 5.62 3.73
N HIS A 108 3.01 4.44 3.55
CA HIS A 108 3.68 3.20 3.19
C HIS A 108 3.42 2.92 1.70
N MET A 109 4.48 2.88 0.91
CA MET A 109 4.41 2.70 -0.54
C MET A 109 5.02 1.34 -0.91
N LEU A 110 4.30 0.58 -1.72
CA LEU A 110 4.67 -0.76 -2.18
C LEU A 110 4.47 -0.87 -3.69
N GLY A 111 5.17 -1.83 -4.29
CA GLY A 111 5.02 -2.19 -5.71
C GLY A 111 3.81 -3.08 -5.96
N ALA A 112 3.93 -3.94 -6.97
CA ALA A 112 2.95 -4.98 -7.27
C ALA A 112 2.83 -5.96 -6.08
N PRO A 113 1.61 -6.46 -5.77
CA PRO A 113 1.37 -7.32 -4.61
C PRO A 113 1.80 -8.78 -4.81
N ASP A 114 2.09 -9.21 -6.04
CA ASP A 114 2.62 -10.53 -6.37
C ASP A 114 4.11 -10.63 -5.99
N ASP A 115 4.51 -11.76 -5.40
CA ASP A 115 5.90 -12.04 -4.99
C ASP A 115 6.59 -10.86 -4.26
N LEU A 116 5.84 -10.12 -3.43
CA LEU A 116 6.31 -8.83 -2.90
C LEU A 116 6.98 -8.93 -1.54
N MET A 117 6.48 -9.80 -0.66
CA MET A 117 6.86 -9.77 0.76
C MET A 117 7.38 -11.10 1.28
N LEU A 118 8.35 -11.04 2.18
CA LEU A 118 8.72 -12.15 3.04
C LEU A 118 8.62 -11.70 4.47
N ALA A 119 7.79 -12.37 5.25
CA ALA A 119 7.60 -12.08 6.65
C ALA A 119 8.07 -13.25 7.51
N GLU A 120 8.98 -12.96 8.44
CA GLU A 120 9.64 -13.94 9.30
C GLU A 120 9.84 -13.38 10.71
N ALA A 121 9.81 -14.26 11.71
CA ALA A 121 10.07 -13.92 13.11
C ALA A 121 11.55 -14.19 13.44
N ASP A 122 12.45 -13.52 12.72
CA ASP A 122 13.90 -13.61 12.90
C ASP A 122 14.52 -12.21 12.83
N THR A 123 15.74 -12.08 13.35
CA THR A 123 16.59 -10.90 13.24
C THR A 123 17.59 -10.98 12.07
N SER A 124 17.75 -12.16 11.48
CA SER A 124 18.60 -12.39 10.31
C SER A 124 17.75 -12.72 9.08
N PRO A 125 17.71 -11.87 8.05
CA PRO A 125 16.87 -12.11 6.89
C PRO A 125 17.24 -13.39 6.15
N SER A 126 16.26 -14.25 5.86
CA SER A 126 16.52 -15.53 5.18
C SER A 126 16.74 -15.40 3.67
N PHE A 127 16.31 -14.30 3.06
CA PHE A 127 16.33 -14.07 1.60
C PHE A 127 15.74 -15.25 0.80
N GLY A 128 14.61 -15.78 1.27
CA GLY A 128 13.87 -16.88 0.62
C GLY A 128 12.94 -16.43 -0.51
N THR A 129 11.99 -17.30 -0.86
CA THR A 129 10.92 -17.00 -1.82
C THR A 129 9.97 -15.97 -1.23
N MET A 130 9.66 -14.92 -1.99
CA MET A 130 8.66 -13.93 -1.61
C MET A 130 7.25 -14.53 -1.72
N ALA A 131 6.29 -13.88 -1.08
CA ALA A 131 4.90 -14.27 -1.07
C ALA A 131 4.02 -13.11 -1.52
N ASP A 132 2.87 -13.48 -2.07
CA ASP A 132 1.82 -12.56 -2.47
C ASP A 132 1.15 -11.91 -1.26
N ILE A 133 0.73 -10.65 -1.43
CA ILE A 133 -0.20 -10.00 -0.50
C ILE A 133 -1.60 -10.53 -0.78
N ALA A 134 -2.30 -10.98 0.27
CA ALA A 134 -3.71 -11.33 0.23
C ALA A 134 -4.60 -10.18 0.72
N SER A 135 -4.16 -9.40 1.73
CA SER A 135 -4.91 -8.24 2.21
C SER A 135 -4.04 -7.19 2.90
N VAL A 136 -4.57 -5.97 2.95
CA VAL A 136 -4.03 -4.87 3.75
C VAL A 136 -5.02 -4.56 4.85
N GLN A 137 -4.54 -4.57 6.10
CA GLN A 137 -5.37 -4.36 7.28
C GLN A 137 -4.77 -3.30 8.20
N VAL A 138 -5.64 -2.59 8.91
CA VAL A 138 -5.23 -1.52 9.82
C VAL A 138 -5.85 -1.75 11.19
N ASN A 139 -5.03 -1.63 12.24
CA ASN A 139 -5.47 -1.53 13.61
C ASN A 139 -5.15 -0.11 14.15
N PRO A 140 -6.16 0.71 14.46
CA PRO A 140 -5.96 2.08 14.90
C PRO A 140 -5.82 2.22 16.43
N ALA A 141 -5.57 1.11 17.13
CA ALA A 141 -5.46 1.04 18.59
C ALA A 141 -6.72 1.56 19.31
N SER A 142 -6.67 2.71 19.97
CA SER A 142 -7.76 3.24 20.79
C SER A 142 -8.47 4.46 20.18
N ASN A 143 -8.06 4.92 19.00
CA ASN A 143 -8.61 6.11 18.36
C ASN A 143 -9.22 5.75 17.01
N ASP A 144 -10.22 6.51 16.58
CA ASP A 144 -10.67 6.47 15.20
C ASP A 144 -9.60 7.13 14.32
N VAL A 145 -9.23 6.48 13.22
CA VAL A 145 -8.22 7.01 12.28
C VAL A 145 -8.71 6.84 10.85
N ASP A 146 -8.55 7.88 10.03
CA ASP A 146 -8.85 7.81 8.59
C ASP A 146 -7.59 7.40 7.80
N ILE A 147 -7.73 6.37 6.97
CA ILE A 147 -6.66 5.83 6.14
C ILE A 147 -7.03 5.96 4.67
N GLU A 148 -6.14 6.54 3.87
CA GLU A 148 -6.25 6.48 2.41
C GLU A 148 -5.52 5.24 1.89
N ILE A 149 -6.17 4.50 1.00
CA ILE A 149 -5.53 3.51 0.14
C ILE A 149 -5.69 3.92 -1.32
N PHE A 150 -4.61 3.79 -2.08
CA PHE A 150 -4.57 3.99 -3.52
C PHE A 150 -3.85 2.79 -4.15
N VAL A 151 -4.51 2.12 -5.08
CA VAL A 151 -3.95 1.02 -5.88
C VAL A 151 -4.18 1.34 -7.35
N ALA A 152 -3.16 1.11 -8.17
CA ALA A 152 -3.23 1.28 -9.61
C ALA A 152 -2.93 -0.06 -10.30
N SER A 153 -3.76 -0.41 -11.28
CA SER A 153 -3.75 -1.72 -11.94
C SER A 153 -3.82 -1.61 -13.47
N ALA A 154 -3.36 -2.67 -14.13
CA ALA A 154 -3.24 -2.81 -15.57
C ALA A 154 -4.52 -3.25 -16.29
#